data_AF-A0A542ZWL9-F1
#
_entry.id   AF-A0A542ZWL9-F1
#
_cell.length_a   1.000
_cell.length_b   1.000
_cell.length_c   1.000
_cell.angle_alpha   90.00
_cell.angle_beta   90.00
_cell.angle_gamma   90.00
#
_symmetry.space_group_name_H-M   'P 1'
#
loop_
_entity.id
_entity.type
_entity.pdbx_description
1 polymer ?
#
loop_
_entity_poly.entity_id
_entity_poly.type
_entity_poly.pdbx_seq_one_letter_code
_entity_poly.pdbx_strand_id
1 'polypeptide(L)'
;MGVFPDFDGLGGIGDLRAVVGALLTFVLIVAVLMLIVSAIVWAIATAHGNYTTASKGRIGVLVSVGAAVLAGGGVAWMNWLLNLGQQL
;
A
#
# COMPACT_ATOMS: atom_id res chain seq x y z
N MET A 1 -6.58 6.42 -44.42
CA MET A 1 -7.50 5.90 -43.39
C MET A 1 -6.75 5.94 -42.07
N GLY A 2 -7.14 6.82 -41.16
CA GLY A 2 -6.50 6.94 -39.85
C GLY A 2 -7.08 5.89 -38.91
N VAL A 3 -6.27 4.91 -38.52
CA VAL A 3 -6.62 3.98 -37.45
C VAL A 3 -6.27 4.69 -36.15
N PHE A 4 -7.26 5.35 -35.54
CA PHE A 4 -7.14 5.84 -34.17
C PHE A 4 -7.56 4.71 -33.22
N PRO A 5 -6.85 4.49 -32.10
CA PRO A 5 -7.31 3.58 -31.07
C PRO A 5 -8.66 4.07 -30.55
N ASP A 6 -9.68 3.22 -30.68
CA ASP A 6 -10.99 3.47 -30.14
C ASP A 6 -10.96 3.21 -28.62
N PHE A 7 -10.90 4.30 -27.86
CA PHE A 7 -10.94 4.27 -26.40
C PHE A 7 -12.37 4.24 -25.85
N ASP A 8 -13.40 4.23 -26.71
CA ASP A 8 -14.81 4.08 -26.33
C ASP A 8 -15.07 2.68 -25.70
N GLY A 9 -14.27 1.68 -26.09
CA GLY A 9 -14.22 0.36 -25.44
C GLY A 9 -13.58 0.35 -24.05
N LEU A 10 -12.94 1.45 -23.61
CA LEU A 10 -12.45 1.64 -22.25
C LEU A 10 -13.48 2.34 -21.34
N GLY A 11 -14.77 2.29 -21.71
CA GLY A 11 -15.91 2.68 -20.89
C GLY A 11 -15.94 1.91 -19.56
N GLY A 12 -15.22 2.41 -18.57
CA GLY A 12 -15.05 1.75 -17.28
C GLY A 12 -13.75 2.11 -16.55
N ILE A 13 -12.80 2.82 -17.19
CA ILE A 13 -11.57 3.27 -16.50
C ILE A 13 -11.89 4.12 -15.26
N GLY A 14 -12.95 4.94 -15.32
CA GLY A 14 -13.41 5.74 -14.19
C GLY A 14 -13.80 4.88 -12.98
N ASP A 15 -14.62 3.86 -13.21
CA ASP A 15 -15.04 2.91 -12.17
C ASP A 15 -13.87 2.05 -11.69
N LEU A 16 -13.00 1.61 -12.59
CA LEU A 16 -11.79 0.86 -12.25
C LEU A 16 -10.88 1.69 -11.33
N ARG A 17 -10.69 2.97 -11.64
CA ARG A 17 -9.90 3.89 -10.83
C ARG A 17 -10.55 4.13 -9.46
N ALA A 18 -11.87 4.24 -9.39
CA ALA A 18 -12.60 4.39 -8.14
C ALA A 18 -12.43 3.15 -7.25
N VAL A 19 -12.59 1.95 -7.81
CA VAL A 19 -12.39 0.67 -7.11
C VAL A 19 -10.95 0.51 -6.63
N VAL A 20 -9.96 0.79 -7.49
CA VAL A 20 -8.54 0.73 -7.12
C VAL A 20 -8.21 1.74 -6.02
N GLY A 21 -8.75 2.95 -6.09
CA GLY A 21 -8.60 3.96 -5.04
C GLY A 21 -9.17 3.49 -3.70
N ALA A 22 -10.36 2.87 -3.70
CA ALA A 22 -11.00 2.32 -2.51
C ALA A 22 -10.19 1.13 -1.92
N LEU A 23 -9.70 0.24 -2.76
CA LEU A 23 -8.85 -0.88 -2.33
C LEU A 23 -7.53 -0.39 -1.70
N LEU A 24 -6.90 0.64 -2.27
CA LEU A 24 -5.70 1.26 -1.70
C LEU A 24 -5.97 1.85 -0.32
N THR A 25 -7.12 2.50 -0.11
CA THR A 25 -7.48 3.03 1.21
C THR A 25 -7.68 1.91 2.21
N PHE A 26 -8.34 0.83 1.82
CA PHE A 26 -8.52 -0.35 2.66
C PHE A 26 -7.19 -0.99 3.05
N VAL A 27 -6.27 -1.16 2.09
CA VAL A 27 -4.92 -1.70 2.35
C VAL A 27 -4.16 -0.82 3.35
N LEU A 28 -4.21 0.51 3.19
CA LEU A 28 -3.55 1.42 4.14
C LEU A 28 -4.14 1.33 5.54
N ILE A 29 -5.48 1.27 5.67
CA ILE A 29 -6.15 1.12 6.97
C ILE A 29 -5.71 -0.19 7.63
N VAL A 30 -5.76 -1.31 6.91
CA VAL A 30 -5.36 -2.63 7.44
C VAL A 30 -3.88 -2.66 7.83
N ALA A 31 -3.01 -2.06 7.03
CA ALA A 31 -1.58 -1.96 7.33
C ALA A 31 -1.34 -1.19 8.64
N VAL A 32 -2.01 -0.06 8.83
CA VAL A 32 -1.90 0.75 10.06
C VAL A 32 -2.46 -0.01 11.28
N LEU A 33 -3.61 -0.66 11.15
CA LEU A 33 -4.18 -1.46 12.24
C LEU A 33 -3.23 -2.60 12.65
N MET A 34 -2.64 -3.31 11.69
CA MET A 34 -1.65 -4.35 11.97
C MET A 34 -0.37 -3.81 12.60
N LEU A 35 0.08 -2.61 12.19
CA LEU A 35 1.22 -1.94 12.80
C LEU A 35 0.95 -1.67 14.29
N ILE A 36 -0.22 -1.13 14.62
CA ILE A 36 -0.61 -0.83 16.00
C ILE A 36 -0.63 -2.11 16.84
N VAL A 37 -1.28 -3.18 16.36
CA VAL A 37 -1.33 -4.46 17.08
C VAL A 37 0.08 -5.01 17.31
N SER A 38 0.92 -4.99 16.28
CA SER A 38 2.29 -5.50 16.39
C SER A 38 3.16 -4.67 17.34
N ALA A 39 2.99 -3.34 17.37
CA ALA A 39 3.68 -2.45 18.29
C ALA A 39 3.27 -2.70 19.76
N ILE A 40 1.97 -2.93 20.02
CA ILE A 40 1.47 -3.27 21.35
C ILE A 40 2.04 -4.61 21.82
N VAL A 41 1.98 -5.64 20.96
CA VAL A 41 2.53 -6.97 21.28
C VAL A 41 4.03 -6.89 21.54
N TRP A 42 4.76 -6.12 20.74
CA TRP A 42 6.18 -5.90 20.94
C TRP A 42 6.47 -5.22 22.30
N ALA A 43 5.77 -4.12 22.62
CA ALA A 43 5.96 -3.37 23.86
C ALA A 43 5.70 -4.24 25.11
N ILE A 44 4.58 -4.96 25.13
CA ILE A 44 4.21 -5.86 26.24
C ILE A 44 5.25 -6.98 26.38
N ALA A 45 5.61 -7.64 25.29
CA ALA A 45 6.55 -8.75 25.35
C ALA A 45 7.96 -8.31 25.78
N THR A 46 8.40 -7.10 25.40
CA THR A 46 9.66 -6.53 25.89
C THR A 46 9.63 -6.22 27.38
N ALA A 47 8.50 -5.73 27.90
CA ALA A 47 8.34 -5.42 29.33
C ALA A 47 8.34 -6.69 30.21
N HIS A 48 7.82 -7.80 29.68
CA HIS A 48 7.75 -9.09 30.41
C HIS A 48 8.95 -10.02 30.17
N GLY A 49 9.99 -9.59 29.46
CA GLY A 49 11.18 -10.41 29.19
C GLY A 49 10.94 -11.63 28.27
N ASN A 50 9.81 -11.66 27.54
CA ASN A 50 9.47 -12.77 26.65
C ASN A 50 10.03 -12.53 25.24
N TYR A 51 11.27 -12.98 25.02
CA TYR A 51 12.02 -12.78 23.78
C TYR A 51 11.34 -13.34 22.53
N THR A 52 10.64 -14.48 22.62
CA THR A 52 9.97 -15.11 21.47
C THR A 52 8.83 -14.23 20.95
N THR A 53 8.00 -13.70 21.84
CA THR A 53 6.88 -12.82 21.46
C THR A 53 7.37 -11.43 21.05
N ALA A 54 8.42 -10.92 21.70
CA ALA A 54 9.03 -9.64 21.33
C ALA A 54 9.61 -9.67 19.90
N SER A 55 10.24 -10.79 19.51
CA SER A 55 10.79 -10.95 18.16
C SER A 55 9.68 -11.02 17.09
N LYS A 56 8.57 -11.72 17.37
CA LYS A 56 7.39 -11.74 16.47
C LYS A 56 6.75 -10.36 16.32
N GLY A 57 6.66 -9.59 17.41
CA GLY A 57 6.17 -8.20 17.38
C GLY A 57 7.03 -7.27 16.53
N ARG A 58 8.36 -7.44 16.49
CA ARG A 58 9.23 -6.67 15.59
C ARG A 58 9.00 -7.01 14.12
N ILE A 59 8.88 -8.30 13.80
CA ILE A 59 8.64 -8.75 12.41
C ILE A 59 7.29 -8.21 11.91
N GLY A 60 6.23 -8.25 12.73
CA GLY A 60 4.93 -7.71 12.32
C GLY A 60 4.97 -6.20 12.06
N VAL A 61 5.74 -5.42 12.85
CA VAL A 61 5.95 -3.99 12.58
C VAL A 61 6.67 -3.80 11.24
N LEU A 62 7.75 -4.55 10.98
CA LEU A 62 8.49 -4.44 9.71
C LEU A 62 7.61 -4.78 8.49
N VAL A 63 6.80 -5.84 8.58
CA VAL A 63 5.88 -6.24 7.49
C VAL A 63 4.81 -5.17 7.27
N SER A 64 4.21 -4.64 8.34
CA SER A 64 3.18 -3.60 8.23
C SER A 64 3.71 -2.29 7.64
N VAL A 65 4.93 -1.89 8.02
CA VAL A 65 5.61 -0.72 7.45
C VAL A 65 5.95 -0.97 5.98
N GLY A 66 6.47 -2.15 5.64
CA GLY A 66 6.74 -2.53 4.25
C GLY A 66 5.49 -2.48 3.38
N ALA A 67 4.36 -3.00 3.86
CA ALA A 67 3.08 -2.95 3.16
C ALA A 67 2.59 -1.50 2.95
N ALA A 68 2.71 -0.64 3.97
CA ALA A 68 2.32 0.77 3.87
C ALA A 68 3.19 1.54 2.86
N VAL A 69 4.51 1.32 2.89
CA VAL A 69 5.45 1.95 1.93
C VAL A 69 5.21 1.45 0.51
N LEU A 70 4.94 0.17 0.30
CA LEU A 70 4.62 -0.36 -1.03
C LEU A 70 3.29 0.21 -1.57
N ALA A 71 2.25 0.26 -0.74
CA ALA A 71 0.95 0.79 -1.13
C ALA A 71 1.00 2.29 -1.47
N GLY A 72 1.68 3.11 -0.65
CA GLY A 72 1.79 4.55 -0.90
C GLY A 72 2.89 4.91 -1.91
N GLY A 73 4.09 4.34 -1.75
CA GLY A 73 5.26 4.60 -2.57
C GLY A 73 5.11 4.12 -4.01
N GLY A 74 4.42 3.00 -4.24
CA GLY A 74 4.14 2.50 -5.59
C GLY A 74 3.28 3.48 -6.41
N VAL A 75 2.27 4.08 -5.78
CA VAL A 75 1.41 5.09 -6.42
C VAL A 75 2.20 6.36 -6.73
N ALA A 76 3.01 6.84 -5.78
CA ALA A 76 3.85 8.02 -5.97
C ALA A 76 4.88 7.82 -7.10
N TRP A 77 5.51 6.66 -7.17
CA TRP A 77 6.46 6.32 -8.23
C TRP A 77 5.78 6.25 -9.59
N MET A 78 4.63 5.58 -9.69
CA MET A 78 3.89 5.49 -10.96
C MET A 78 3.46 6.88 -11.46
N ASN A 79 2.99 7.75 -10.57
CA ASN A 79 2.66 9.13 -10.92
C ASN A 79 3.89 9.92 -11.43
N TRP A 80 5.07 9.70 -10.83
CA TRP A 80 6.31 10.33 -11.29
C TRP A 80 6.73 9.84 -12.69
N LEU A 81 6.67 8.52 -12.95
CA LEU A 81 6.99 7.96 -14.26
C LEU A 81 6.06 8.48 -15.36
N LEU A 82 4.75 8.58 -15.07
CA LEU A 82 3.79 9.15 -16.00
C LEU A 82 4.09 10.62 -16.30
N ASN A 83 4.43 11.41 -15.27
CA ASN A 83 4.79 12.82 -15.45
C ASN A 83 6.05 12.99 -16.30
N LEU A 84 7.09 12.16 -16.08
CA LEU A 84 8.30 12.15 -16.90
C LEU A 84 8.01 11.82 -18.37
N GLY A 85 7.16 10.82 -18.62
CA GLY A 85 6.78 10.44 -19.99
C GLY A 85 5.95 11.52 -20.71
N GLN A 86 5.28 12.42 -19.98
CA GLN A 86 4.59 13.57 -20.58
C GLN A 86 5.53 14.74 -20.90
N GLN A 87 6.72 14.78 -20.29
CA GLN A 87 7.72 15.84 -20.53
C GLN A 87 8.68 15.53 -21.69
N LEU A 88 8.76 14.26 -22.10
CA LEU A 88 9.56 13.78 -23.23
C LEU A 88 8.72 13.70 -24.51
#